data_AF-A0A3P2AHF7-F1
#
_entry.id   AF-A0A3P2AHF7-F1
#
_cell.length_a   1.000
_cell.length_b   1.000
_cell.length_c   1.000
_cell.angle_alpha   90.00
_cell.angle_beta   90.00
_cell.angle_gamma   90.00
#
_symmetry.space_group_name_H-M   'P 1'
#
loop_
_entity.id
_entity.type
_entity.pdbx_description
1 polymer ?
#
loop_
_entity_poly.entity_id
_entity_poly.type
_entity_poly.pdbx_seq_one_letter_code
_entity_poly.pdbx_strand_id
1 'polypeptide(L)'
;MKKILVMLMMSMFAVQGFAQKEVTLKAGTVIPLRATNTVAAADVDEGDKVSFSVSRDINIDGVTAIPYGTLASGTVTLAKKSSWWGTRGRLSIELTELVMPNGTVIPLQNGSLQIKGKNRTVLSVCLFAFVVWPACFICGSKAEMRAGYELQANVASNTKLIVE
;
A
#
# COMPACT_ATOMS: atom_id res chain seq x y z
N MET A 1 16.42 -50.35 -29.82
CA MET A 1 15.37 -50.50 -28.78
C MET A 1 15.49 -49.48 -27.63
N LYS A 2 16.70 -49.18 -27.12
CA LYS A 2 16.90 -48.23 -25.99
C LYS A 2 16.53 -46.76 -26.29
N LYS A 3 16.64 -46.29 -27.54
CA LYS A 3 16.29 -44.91 -27.96
C LYS A 3 14.77 -44.64 -27.98
N ILE A 4 13.97 -45.66 -28.26
CA ILE A 4 12.50 -45.56 -28.29
C ILE A 4 11.94 -45.50 -26.86
N LEU A 5 12.58 -46.22 -25.92
CA LEU A 5 12.23 -46.20 -24.51
C LEU A 5 12.50 -44.83 -23.84
N VAL A 6 13.60 -44.18 -24.18
CA VAL A 6 13.96 -42.85 -23.63
C VAL A 6 13.03 -41.76 -24.14
N MET A 7 12.56 -41.86 -25.39
CA MET A 7 11.63 -40.88 -25.98
C MET A 7 10.21 -40.97 -25.37
N LEU A 8 9.83 -42.13 -24.82
CA LEU A 8 8.54 -42.33 -24.15
C LEU A 8 8.56 -41.88 -22.67
N MET A 9 9.71 -41.91 -22.00
CA MET A 9 9.84 -41.37 -20.62
C MET A 9 9.87 -39.83 -20.60
N MET A 10 10.34 -39.19 -21.68
CA MET A 10 10.45 -37.74 -21.76
C MET A 10 9.10 -37.04 -21.97
N SER A 11 8.06 -37.77 -22.38
CA SER A 11 6.70 -37.23 -22.53
C SER A 11 5.89 -37.18 -21.22
N MET A 12 6.23 -37.99 -20.22
CA MET A 12 5.51 -37.98 -18.93
C MET A 12 5.87 -36.80 -18.02
N PHE A 13 7.00 -36.12 -18.27
CA PHE A 13 7.40 -34.94 -17.49
C PHE A 13 6.67 -33.65 -17.91
N ALA A 14 5.91 -33.68 -19.01
CA ALA A 14 5.26 -32.49 -19.58
C ALA A 14 3.84 -32.24 -19.06
N VAL A 15 3.30 -33.10 -18.18
CA VAL A 15 1.93 -32.99 -17.68
C VAL A 15 1.93 -32.79 -16.16
N GLN A 16 2.57 -31.71 -15.71
CA GLN A 16 2.16 -31.11 -14.43
C GLN A 16 1.17 -30.01 -14.78
N GLY A 17 -0.11 -30.37 -14.82
CA GLY A 17 -1.19 -29.41 -14.92
C GLY A 17 -1.21 -28.56 -13.65
N PHE A 18 -1.05 -27.25 -13.80
CA PHE A 18 -1.36 -26.30 -12.73
C PHE A 18 -2.85 -26.45 -12.42
N ALA A 19 -3.15 -27.05 -11.26
CA ALA A 19 -4.51 -27.20 -10.80
C ALA A 19 -4.99 -25.81 -10.33
N GLN A 20 -5.53 -25.03 -11.27
CA GLN A 20 -6.16 -23.75 -10.97
C GLN A 20 -7.31 -23.97 -9.98
N LYS A 21 -7.11 -23.57 -8.73
CA LYS A 21 -8.13 -23.65 -7.69
C LYS A 21 -8.87 -22.34 -7.65
N GLU A 22 -10.17 -22.38 -7.97
CA GLU A 22 -11.05 -21.22 -7.85
C GLU A 22 -11.25 -20.89 -6.36
N VAL A 23 -10.75 -19.73 -5.94
CA VAL A 23 -10.91 -19.21 -4.58
C VAL A 23 -11.76 -17.95 -4.66
N THR A 24 -12.84 -17.90 -3.89
CA THR A 24 -13.66 -16.69 -3.81
C THR A 24 -13.13 -15.79 -2.69
N LEU A 25 -12.56 -14.64 -3.05
CA LEU A 25 -12.30 -13.58 -2.08
C LEU A 25 -13.62 -12.99 -1.64
N LYS A 26 -13.86 -12.97 -0.33
CA LYS A 26 -15.02 -12.28 0.26
C LYS A 26 -14.71 -10.79 0.45
N ALA A 27 -15.69 -9.95 0.15
CA ALA A 27 -15.69 -8.54 0.51
C ALA A 27 -15.51 -8.40 2.02
N GLY A 28 -14.75 -7.39 2.44
CA GLY A 28 -14.39 -7.18 3.85
C GLY A 28 -13.17 -7.97 4.33
N THR A 29 -12.48 -8.72 3.48
CA THR A 29 -11.20 -9.34 3.84
C THR A 29 -10.17 -8.24 4.14
N VAL A 30 -9.58 -8.27 5.33
CA VAL A 30 -8.56 -7.31 5.76
C VAL A 30 -7.22 -7.67 5.11
N ILE A 31 -6.67 -6.74 4.34
CA ILE A 31 -5.39 -6.87 3.65
C ILE A 31 -4.37 -5.97 4.33
N PRO A 32 -3.34 -6.55 4.98
CA PRO A 32 -2.25 -5.77 5.52
C PRO A 32 -1.30 -5.38 4.38
N LEU A 33 -1.11 -4.08 4.22
CA LEU A 33 -0.31 -3.46 3.19
C LEU A 33 0.83 -2.68 3.83
N ARG A 34 1.89 -2.50 3.06
CA ARG A 34 3.08 -1.77 3.44
C ARG A 34 3.46 -0.78 2.35
N ALA A 35 3.79 0.45 2.73
CA ALA A 35 4.32 1.43 1.81
C ALA A 35 5.68 0.98 1.25
N THR A 36 5.81 0.90 -0.07
CA THR A 36 7.06 0.50 -0.72
C THR A 36 8.04 1.68 -0.77
N ASN A 37 7.51 2.89 -1.00
CA ASN A 37 8.30 4.11 -1.14
C ASN A 37 8.06 5.08 0.03
N THR A 38 9.06 5.91 0.29
CA THR A 38 8.91 7.06 1.21
C THR A 38 8.24 8.19 0.43
N VAL A 39 7.15 8.72 0.97
CA VAL A 39 6.37 9.80 0.34
C VAL A 39 6.28 10.98 1.29
N ALA A 40 6.85 12.10 0.89
CA ALA A 40 6.79 13.35 1.64
C ALA A 40 5.73 14.27 1.03
N ALA A 41 4.92 14.93 1.87
CA ALA A 41 3.91 15.88 1.41
C ALA A 41 4.49 17.08 0.64
N ALA A 42 5.80 17.29 0.67
CA ALA A 42 6.49 18.34 -0.08
C ALA A 42 6.76 17.94 -1.54
N ASP A 43 6.93 16.64 -1.80
CA ASP A 43 7.41 16.08 -3.06
C ASP A 43 6.28 15.48 -3.92
N VAL A 44 5.09 15.31 -3.35
CA VAL A 44 3.90 14.82 -4.07
C VAL A 44 2.80 15.87 -4.08
N ASP A 45 1.95 15.79 -5.09
CA ASP A 45 0.76 16.61 -5.25
C ASP A 45 -0.52 15.74 -5.20
N GLU A 46 -1.68 16.40 -5.13
CA GLU A 46 -2.97 15.71 -5.10
C GLU A 46 -3.23 14.99 -6.43
N GLY A 47 -3.62 13.71 -6.37
CA GLY A 47 -3.82 12.84 -7.53
C GLY A 47 -2.64 11.93 -7.88
N ASP A 48 -1.49 12.08 -7.22
CA ASP A 48 -0.33 11.22 -7.47
C ASP A 48 -0.60 9.77 -7.05
N LYS A 49 -0.06 8.82 -7.82
CA LYS A 49 -0.16 7.39 -7.53
C LYS A 49 0.99 6.93 -6.64
N VAL A 50 0.67 6.20 -5.58
CA VAL A 50 1.62 5.62 -4.62
C VAL A 50 1.49 4.11 -4.64
N SER A 51 2.63 3.42 -4.74
CA SER A 51 2.68 1.95 -4.73
C SER A 51 2.86 1.41 -3.32
N PHE A 52 2.05 0.41 -3.01
CA PHE A 52 2.05 -0.37 -1.79
C PHE A 52 2.29 -1.84 -2.13
N SER A 53 2.74 -2.62 -1.15
CA SER A 53 2.92 -4.06 -1.27
C SER A 53 2.23 -4.79 -0.13
N VAL A 54 1.67 -5.97 -0.40
CA VAL A 54 1.06 -6.81 0.63
C VAL A 54 2.14 -7.32 1.59
N SER A 55 1.93 -7.11 2.90
CA SER A 55 2.93 -7.46 3.92
C SER A 55 2.80 -8.89 4.47
N ARG A 56 1.69 -9.57 4.20
CA ARG A 56 1.45 -10.96 4.63
C ARG A 56 0.57 -11.69 3.63
N ASP A 57 0.86 -12.97 3.41
CA ASP A 57 -0.01 -13.89 2.68
C ASP A 57 -1.40 -13.96 3.33
N ILE A 58 -2.44 -13.93 2.49
CA ILE A 58 -3.83 -14.07 2.92
C ILE A 58 -4.35 -15.39 2.40
N ASN A 59 -4.56 -16.32 3.32
CA ASN A 59 -5.05 -17.65 3.02
C ASN A 59 -6.56 -17.71 3.26
N ILE A 60 -7.30 -18.20 2.27
CA ILE A 60 -8.74 -18.44 2.35
C ILE A 60 -8.98 -19.89 1.96
N ASP A 61 -9.75 -20.61 2.78
CA ASP A 61 -10.11 -22.01 2.54
C ASP A 61 -8.90 -22.94 2.25
N GLY A 62 -7.79 -22.66 2.93
CA GLY A 62 -6.54 -23.42 2.82
C GLY A 62 -5.69 -23.12 1.58
N VAL A 63 -6.03 -22.08 0.81
CA VAL A 63 -5.29 -21.64 -0.39
C VAL A 63 -4.85 -20.20 -0.20
N THR A 64 -3.63 -19.86 -0.63
CA THR A 64 -3.15 -18.46 -0.63
C THR A 64 -3.91 -17.67 -1.70
N ALA A 65 -4.88 -16.87 -1.28
CA ALA A 65 -5.71 -16.07 -2.18
C ALA A 65 -4.98 -14.82 -2.67
N ILE A 66 -4.21 -14.18 -1.77
CA ILE A 66 -3.36 -13.03 -2.11
C ILE A 66 -1.96 -13.30 -1.56
N PRO A 67 -0.94 -13.45 -2.41
CA PRO A 67 0.43 -13.66 -1.96
C PRO A 67 1.06 -12.37 -1.44
N TYR A 68 2.03 -12.54 -0.55
CA TYR A 68 2.95 -11.51 -0.09
C TYR A 68 3.64 -10.84 -1.27
N GLY A 69 3.84 -9.53 -1.16
CA GLY A 69 4.49 -8.75 -2.21
C GLY A 69 3.59 -8.40 -3.39
N THR A 70 2.31 -8.80 -3.39
CA THR A 70 1.34 -8.33 -4.38
C THR A 70 1.27 -6.79 -4.35
N LEU A 71 1.27 -6.18 -5.53
CA LEU A 71 1.30 -4.72 -5.66
C LEU A 71 -0.11 -4.15 -5.49
N ALA A 72 -0.20 -3.09 -4.70
CA ALA A 72 -1.40 -2.27 -4.56
C ALA A 72 -1.11 -0.83 -4.95
N SER A 73 -2.10 -0.18 -5.55
CA SER A 73 -2.06 1.22 -5.96
C SER A 73 -2.98 2.03 -5.06
N GLY A 74 -2.44 3.12 -4.53
CA GLY A 74 -3.20 4.16 -3.86
C GLY A 74 -3.03 5.51 -4.57
N THR A 75 -3.94 6.42 -4.29
CA THR A 75 -3.94 7.78 -4.82
C THR A 75 -3.82 8.77 -3.67
N VAL A 76 -3.02 9.82 -3.84
CA VAL A 76 -2.90 10.91 -2.87
C VAL A 76 -4.14 11.78 -2.96
N THR A 77 -5.00 11.73 -1.93
CA THR A 77 -6.22 12.55 -1.86
C THR A 77 -5.94 13.96 -1.37
N LEU A 78 -4.87 14.16 -0.57
CA LEU A 78 -4.50 15.47 -0.05
C LEU A 78 -2.99 15.57 0.16
N ALA A 79 -2.35 16.58 -0.43
CA ALA A 79 -0.94 16.88 -0.25
C ALA A 79 -0.77 18.36 0.10
N LYS A 80 -0.60 18.65 1.40
CA LYS A 80 -0.36 20.01 1.89
C LYS A 80 1.07 20.14 2.41
N LYS A 81 1.85 21.00 1.76
CA LYS A 81 3.23 21.33 2.14
C LYS A 81 3.25 22.13 3.45
N SER A 82 4.28 21.92 4.26
CA SER A 82 4.52 22.75 5.46
C SER A 82 5.01 24.14 5.04
N SER A 83 4.41 25.20 5.58
CA SER A 83 4.81 26.58 5.29
C SER A 83 5.54 27.22 6.47
N TRP A 84 6.38 28.21 6.17
CA TRP A 84 7.09 29.04 7.16
C TRP A 84 6.14 29.79 8.10
N TRP A 85 4.89 30.03 7.69
CA TRP A 85 3.85 30.62 8.54
C TRP A 85 3.18 29.59 9.47
N GLY A 86 3.95 28.73 10.12
CA GLY A 86 3.46 27.73 11.09
C GLY A 86 2.44 26.71 10.55
N THR A 87 2.22 26.66 9.23
CA THR A 87 1.25 25.72 8.63
C THR A 87 1.85 24.34 8.57
N ARG A 88 1.18 23.37 9.18
CA ARG A 88 1.65 21.97 9.25
C ARG A 88 1.42 21.26 7.93
N GLY A 89 2.37 20.41 7.56
CA GLY A 89 2.18 19.48 6.46
C GLY A 89 1.06 18.48 6.75
N ARG A 90 0.30 18.11 5.71
CA ARG A 90 -0.73 17.07 5.77
C ARG A 90 -0.59 16.19 4.53
N LEU A 91 -0.63 14.88 4.73
CA LEU A 91 -0.64 13.90 3.66
C LEU A 91 -1.82 12.96 3.90
N SER A 92 -2.72 12.84 2.95
CA SER A 92 -3.80 11.84 2.94
C SER A 92 -3.64 10.97 1.71
N ILE A 93 -3.61 9.66 1.90
CA ILE A 93 -3.54 8.68 0.84
C ILE A 93 -4.71 7.72 0.99
N GLU A 94 -5.33 7.38 -0.13
CA GLU A 94 -6.43 6.43 -0.20
C GLU A 94 -6.07 5.29 -1.14
N LEU A 95 -6.32 4.06 -0.70
CA LEU A 95 -6.06 2.87 -1.50
C LEU A 95 -7.21 2.61 -2.46
N THR A 96 -6.85 2.40 -3.72
CA THR A 96 -7.82 2.27 -4.81
C THR A 96 -7.95 0.82 -5.24
N GLU A 97 -6.83 0.17 -5.53
CA GLU A 97 -6.85 -1.14 -6.18
C GLU A 97 -5.61 -1.99 -5.84
N LEU A 98 -5.77 -3.30 -5.95
CA LEU A 98 -4.72 -4.29 -5.81
C LEU A 98 -4.59 -5.07 -7.12
N VAL A 99 -3.37 -5.18 -7.62
CA VAL A 99 -3.06 -5.84 -8.89
C VAL A 99 -2.38 -7.16 -8.58
N MET A 100 -3.08 -8.25 -8.85
CA MET A 100 -2.54 -9.59 -8.63
C MET A 100 -1.47 -9.98 -9.67
N PRO A 101 -0.58 -10.93 -9.35
CA PRO A 101 0.42 -11.43 -10.30
C PRO A 101 -0.18 -11.99 -11.60
N ASN A 102 -1.42 -12.49 -11.55
CA ASN A 102 -2.16 -12.99 -12.71
C ASN A 102 -2.82 -11.87 -13.55
N GLY A 103 -2.65 -10.59 -13.18
CA GLY A 103 -3.25 -9.44 -13.85
C GLY A 103 -4.68 -9.08 -13.41
N THR A 104 -5.27 -9.82 -12.45
CA THR A 104 -6.59 -9.50 -11.91
C THR A 104 -6.52 -8.26 -11.02
N VAL A 105 -7.39 -7.29 -11.26
CA VAL A 105 -7.52 -6.09 -10.45
C VAL A 105 -8.63 -6.27 -9.43
N ILE A 106 -8.31 -6.03 -8.16
CA ILE A 106 -9.24 -6.16 -7.03
C ILE A 106 -9.42 -4.76 -6.41
N PRO A 107 -10.63 -4.19 -6.44
CA PRO A 107 -10.88 -2.90 -5.82
C PRO A 107 -10.77 -3.01 -4.30
N LEU A 108 -10.06 -2.05 -3.70
CA LEU A 108 -9.93 -1.91 -2.25
C LEU A 108 -10.84 -0.78 -1.76
N GLN A 109 -11.33 -0.89 -0.54
CA GLN A 109 -12.10 0.13 0.15
C GLN A 109 -11.61 0.26 1.60
N ASN A 110 -11.93 1.40 2.22
CA ASN A 110 -11.61 1.70 3.63
C ASN A 110 -10.10 1.73 3.99
N GLY A 111 -9.20 1.71 3.02
CA GLY A 111 -7.77 1.94 3.26
C GLY A 111 -7.43 3.43 3.12
N SER A 112 -7.71 4.24 4.14
CA SER A 112 -7.29 5.65 4.15
C SER A 112 -6.24 5.89 5.23
N LEU A 113 -5.15 6.55 4.86
CA LEU A 113 -4.07 6.91 5.76
C LEU A 113 -3.94 8.43 5.79
N GLN A 114 -4.11 9.03 6.96
CA GLN A 114 -3.83 10.46 7.18
C GLN A 114 -2.61 10.63 8.07
N ILE A 115 -1.54 11.16 7.49
CA ILE A 115 -0.32 11.53 8.23
C ILE A 115 -0.34 13.04 8.45
N LYS A 116 -0.41 13.43 9.72
CA LYS A 116 -0.32 14.83 10.15
C LYS A 116 1.05 15.09 10.77
N GLY A 117 1.69 16.19 10.38
CA GLY A 117 2.94 16.63 11.02
C GLY A 117 2.74 16.87 12.53
N LYS A 118 3.74 16.47 13.34
CA LYS A 118 3.70 16.50 14.80
C LYS A 118 3.50 17.92 15.36
N ASN A 119 2.54 18.11 16.27
CA ASN A 119 2.30 19.39 16.94
C ASN A 119 3.47 19.80 17.85
N ARG A 120 4.34 20.67 17.36
CA ARG A 120 5.29 21.46 18.21
C ARG A 120 4.68 22.77 18.70
N THR A 121 3.35 22.91 18.64
CA THR A 121 2.64 24.19 18.89
C THR A 121 2.74 24.64 20.34
N VAL A 122 2.83 23.70 21.28
CA VAL A 122 2.98 24.01 22.72
C VAL A 122 4.37 24.60 23.02
N LEU A 123 5.42 24.15 22.32
CA LEU A 123 6.77 24.70 22.48
C LEU A 123 6.92 26.09 21.86
N SER A 124 6.26 26.35 20.72
CA SER A 124 6.25 27.69 20.11
C SER A 124 5.55 28.72 20.98
N VAL A 125 4.42 28.38 21.63
CA VAL A 125 3.67 29.33 22.45
C VAL A 125 4.45 29.76 23.70
N CYS A 126 5.20 28.86 24.34
CA CYS A 126 6.07 29.22 25.47
C CYS A 126 7.25 30.13 25.08
N LEU A 127 7.77 30.00 23.84
CA LEU A 127 8.84 30.86 23.32
C LEU A 127 8.33 32.21 22.79
N PHE A 128 7.10 32.26 22.26
CA PHE A 128 6.46 33.47 21.73
C PHE A 128 6.20 34.56 22.80
N ALA A 129 6.06 34.17 24.08
CA ALA A 129 5.78 35.10 25.17
C ALA A 129 6.96 36.03 25.53
N PHE A 130 8.20 35.70 25.13
CA PHE A 130 9.40 36.47 25.51
C PHE A 130 10.05 37.25 24.36
N VAL A 131 9.85 36.88 23.09
CA VAL A 131 10.40 37.61 21.94
C VAL A 131 9.44 37.52 20.75
N VAL A 132 8.78 38.61 20.39
CA VAL A 132 7.74 38.68 19.35
C VAL A 132 8.33 38.60 17.92
N TRP A 133 9.62 38.93 17.75
CA TRP A 133 10.23 39.12 16.42
C TRP A 133 10.80 37.84 15.73
N PRO A 134 11.36 36.82 16.42
CA PRO A 134 11.89 35.62 15.74
C PRO A 134 10.89 34.47 15.60
N ALA A 135 9.71 34.56 16.22
CA ALA A 135 8.82 33.41 16.34
C ALA A 135 7.99 33.12 15.07
N CYS A 136 8.00 34.04 14.08
CA CYS A 136 7.50 33.80 12.71
C CYS A 136 8.38 32.86 11.87
N PHE A 137 9.59 32.49 12.31
CA PHE A 137 10.48 31.56 11.59
C PHE A 137 10.31 30.09 12.01
N ILE A 138 9.31 29.78 12.84
CA ILE A 138 9.08 28.40 13.26
C ILE A 138 8.36 27.64 12.15
N CYS A 139 9.16 27.02 11.28
CA CYS A 139 8.68 26.11 10.23
C CYS A 139 7.79 25.02 10.82
N GLY A 140 6.62 24.81 10.21
CA GLY A 140 5.77 23.67 10.52
C GLY A 140 6.50 22.35 10.27
N SER A 141 6.25 21.33 11.09
CA SER A 141 6.82 19.99 10.89
C SER A 141 6.38 19.39 9.55
N LYS A 142 7.31 18.80 8.82
CA LYS A 142 7.06 18.07 7.58
C LYS A 142 6.23 16.81 7.86
N ALA A 143 5.30 16.50 6.96
CA ALA A 143 4.53 15.27 6.99
C ALA A 143 5.15 14.31 5.96
N GLU A 144 5.69 13.20 6.44
CA GLU A 144 6.41 12.22 5.63
C GLU A 144 5.95 10.81 6.01
N MET A 145 5.50 10.04 5.03
CA MET A 145 5.28 8.61 5.13
C MET A 145 6.58 7.90 4.82
N ARG A 146 7.15 7.16 5.78
CA ARG A 146 8.36 6.36 5.53
C ARG A 146 7.99 5.06 4.82
N ALA A 147 8.87 4.57 3.95
CA ALA A 147 8.80 3.21 3.45
C ALA A 147 8.71 2.22 4.63
N GLY A 148 7.90 1.19 4.50
CA GLY A 148 7.63 0.24 5.57
C GLY A 148 6.41 0.56 6.44
N TYR A 149 5.72 1.69 6.19
CA TYR A 149 4.50 2.02 6.95
C TYR A 149 3.41 0.96 6.71
N GLU A 150 2.97 0.31 7.78
CA GLU A 150 1.93 -0.71 7.71
C GLU A 150 0.55 -0.09 7.86
N LEU A 151 -0.36 -0.50 6.98
CA LEU A 151 -1.73 -0.05 6.95
C LEU A 151 -2.63 -1.20 6.53
N GLN A 152 -3.91 -1.12 6.86
CA GLN A 152 -4.87 -2.18 6.55
C GLN A 152 -5.94 -1.61 5.63
N ALA A 153 -6.29 -2.35 4.59
CA ALA A 153 -7.39 -2.03 3.69
C ALA A 153 -8.34 -3.22 3.59
N ASN A 154 -9.61 -2.98 3.26
CA ASN A 154 -10.58 -4.04 3.07
C ASN A 154 -10.86 -4.27 1.59
N VAL A 155 -11.20 -5.50 1.22
CA VAL A 155 -11.67 -5.82 -0.13
C VAL A 155 -13.08 -5.26 -0.33
N ALA A 156 -13.28 -4.50 -1.41
CA ALA A 156 -14.54 -3.83 -1.70
C ALA A 156 -15.66 -4.77 -2.17
N SER A 157 -15.31 -5.85 -2.87
CA SER A 157 -16.29 -6.70 -3.56
C SER A 157 -15.84 -8.15 -3.60
N ASN A 158 -16.81 -9.06 -3.65
CA ASN A 158 -16.53 -10.49 -3.78
C ASN A 158 -15.90 -10.75 -5.15
N THR A 159 -14.63 -11.11 -5.20
CA THR A 159 -13.94 -11.41 -6.46
C THR A 159 -13.57 -12.88 -6.50
N LYS A 160 -14.00 -13.58 -7.55
CA LYS A 160 -13.54 -14.94 -7.82
C LYS A 160 -12.14 -14.86 -8.38
N LEU A 161 -11.19 -15.46 -7.67
CA LEU A 161 -9.81 -15.56 -8.10
C LEU A 161 -9.55 -16.97 -8.61
N ILE A 162 -8.89 -17.04 -9.74
CA ILE A 162 -8.28 -18.26 -10.21
C ILE A 162 -6.84 -18.21 -9.71
N VAL A 163 -6.54 -19.01 -8.69
CA VAL A 163 -5.19 -19.14 -8.13
C VAL A 163 -4.54 -20.36 -8.78
N GLU A 164 -3.39 -20.16 -9.42
CA GLU A 164 -2.54 -21.25 -9.96
C GLU A 164 -1.67 -21.90 -8.89
#